data_AF-A0A3N4IF78-F1
#
_entry.id   AF-A0A3N4IF78-F1
#
_cell.length_a   1.000
_cell.length_b   1.000
_cell.length_c   1.000
_cell.angle_alpha   90.00
_cell.angle_beta   90.00
_cell.angle_gamma   90.00
#
_symmetry.space_group_name_H-M   'P 1'
#
loop_
_entity.id
_entity.type
_entity.pdbx_description
1 polymer ?
#
loop_
_entity_poly.entity_id
_entity_poly.type
_entity_poly.pdbx_seq_one_letter_code
_entity_poly.pdbx_strand_id
1 'polypeptide(L)'
;MLEQQLPLYNQAGSLSALTFSSPPPSSPLLRLPVELRLIIYRSCSAFTLLQLSQSHPTLRTELNSIPDILTTSYGYTPAPLHQLSFRNIEKVASPLEAILFYHQREWTRASSSEESEAYYYNGDSPGHRRSIGVVVCRGCYYASIDVLEGRGTFYEDVKVWEGVWGGLSRFERSWERMSVPCGCASGIKRRVVWVG
;
A
#
# COMPACT_ATOMS: atom_id res chain seq x y z
N MET A 1 30.50 38.66 4.65
CA MET A 1 31.20 38.27 3.42
C MET A 1 32.14 37.12 3.74
N LEU A 2 31.62 35.90 3.81
CA LEU A 2 32.41 34.67 3.94
C LEU A 2 31.99 33.77 2.77
N GLU A 3 32.74 33.89 1.68
CA GLU A 3 32.71 32.95 0.56
C GLU A 3 33.28 31.61 1.05
N GLN A 4 32.39 30.63 1.27
CA GLN A 4 32.79 29.23 1.41
C GLN A 4 32.89 28.61 0.01
N GLN A 5 34.11 28.40 -0.44
CA GLN A 5 34.45 27.63 -1.64
C GLN A 5 34.08 26.16 -1.43
N LEU A 6 33.16 25.64 -2.24
CA LEU A 6 32.87 24.21 -2.34
C LEU A 6 33.91 23.54 -3.24
N PRO A 7 34.51 22.40 -2.82
CA PRO A 7 35.45 21.67 -3.65
C PRO A 7 34.73 20.98 -4.82
N LEU A 8 35.22 21.28 -6.03
CA LEU A 8 34.85 20.61 -7.28
C LEU A 8 35.31 19.13 -7.23
N TYR A 9 34.39 18.24 -6.86
CA TYR A 9 34.52 16.81 -7.13
C TYR A 9 34.32 16.59 -8.64
N ASN A 10 35.42 16.69 -9.37
CA ASN A 10 35.56 16.17 -10.72
C ASN A 10 36.84 15.34 -10.73
N GLN A 11 36.69 14.01 -10.75
CA GLN A 11 37.62 13.16 -11.49
C GLN A 11 36.96 11.82 -11.78
N ALA A 12 36.35 11.80 -12.97
CA ALA A 12 35.98 10.61 -13.70
C ALA A 12 37.25 9.79 -14.01
N GLY A 13 37.60 8.88 -13.11
CA GLY A 13 38.59 7.83 -13.31
C GLY A 13 37.97 6.68 -14.09
N SER A 14 38.13 6.74 -15.41
CA SER A 14 37.98 5.62 -16.35
C SER A 14 38.88 4.45 -15.95
N LEU A 15 38.33 3.24 -15.93
CA LEU A 15 38.81 2.05 -16.65
C LEU A 15 37.97 0.85 -16.22
N SER A 16 36.87 0.68 -16.94
CA SER A 16 36.26 -0.55 -17.41
C SER A 16 37.13 -1.80 -17.21
N ALA A 17 37.16 -2.31 -15.98
CA ALA A 17 37.49 -3.69 -15.74
C ALA A 17 36.48 -4.51 -16.55
N LEU A 18 36.99 -5.31 -17.49
CA LEU A 18 36.27 -6.37 -18.19
C LEU A 18 35.83 -7.43 -17.16
N THR A 19 34.97 -7.01 -16.25
CA THR A 19 34.23 -7.89 -15.38
C THR A 19 33.38 -8.71 -16.33
N PHE A 20 33.76 -9.97 -16.51
CA PHE A 20 32.91 -10.99 -17.09
C PHE A 20 31.62 -10.94 -16.30
N SER A 21 30.65 -10.20 -16.84
CA SER A 21 29.34 -10.02 -16.28
C SER A 21 28.71 -11.40 -16.28
N SER A 22 28.77 -12.08 -15.14
CA SER A 22 27.98 -13.28 -14.93
C SER A 22 26.54 -12.91 -15.27
N PRO A 23 25.84 -13.68 -16.11
CA PRO A 23 24.46 -13.36 -16.46
C PRO A 23 23.69 -13.08 -15.18
N PRO A 24 22.88 -12.00 -15.14
CA PRO A 24 22.19 -11.60 -13.92
C PRO A 24 21.44 -12.81 -13.37
N PRO A 25 21.56 -13.09 -12.06
CA PRO A 25 20.97 -14.28 -11.48
C PRO A 25 19.47 -14.29 -11.78
N SER A 26 19.00 -15.33 -12.46
CA SER A 26 17.58 -15.51 -12.71
C SER A 26 16.83 -15.57 -11.38
N SER A 27 15.69 -14.87 -11.29
CA SER A 27 14.86 -14.85 -10.09
C SER A 27 14.57 -16.29 -9.63
N PRO A 28 14.82 -16.64 -8.35
CA PRO A 28 14.60 -17.99 -7.85
C PRO A 28 13.13 -18.42 -8.01
N LEU A 29 12.21 -17.45 -7.99
CA LEU A 29 10.78 -17.70 -8.19
C LEU A 29 10.51 -18.25 -9.60
N LEU A 30 11.17 -17.75 -10.64
CA LEU A 30 11.00 -18.21 -12.03
C LEU A 30 11.63 -19.58 -12.31
N ARG A 31 12.45 -20.11 -11.40
CA ARG A 31 12.97 -21.48 -11.49
C ARG A 31 11.97 -22.53 -11.00
N LEU A 32 10.92 -22.09 -10.29
CA LEU A 32 9.87 -22.97 -9.82
C LEU A 32 8.95 -23.38 -10.98
N PRO A 33 8.52 -24.66 -11.04
CA PRO A 33 7.42 -25.09 -11.89
C PRO A 33 6.20 -24.17 -11.74
N VAL A 34 5.44 -24.00 -12.82
CA VAL A 34 4.30 -23.08 -12.86
C VAL A 34 3.27 -23.43 -11.77
N GLU A 35 3.05 -24.71 -11.50
CA GLU A 35 2.10 -25.21 -10.52
C GLU A 35 2.43 -24.69 -9.11
N LEU A 36 3.71 -24.71 -8.72
CA LEU A 36 4.15 -24.20 -7.42
C LEU A 36 4.01 -22.68 -7.35
N ARG A 37 4.25 -21.98 -8.46
CA ARG A 37 4.04 -20.52 -8.52
C ARG A 37 2.57 -20.16 -8.36
N LEU A 38 1.65 -20.91 -8.97
CA LEU A 38 0.21 -20.69 -8.79
C LEU A 38 -0.25 -20.88 -7.34
N ILE A 39 0.34 -21.84 -6.61
CA ILE A 39 0.06 -22.02 -5.18
C ILE A 39 0.50 -20.79 -4.38
N ILE A 40 1.68 -20.23 -4.69
CA ILE A 40 2.18 -19.00 -4.06
C ILE A 40 1.27 -17.81 -4.38
N TYR A 41 0.83 -17.66 -5.64
CA TYR A 41 -0.05 -16.55 -6.02
C TYR A 41 -1.39 -16.60 -5.29
N ARG A 42 -1.96 -17.80 -5.07
CA ARG A 42 -3.22 -17.98 -4.34
C ARG A 42 -3.16 -17.59 -2.86
N SER A 43 -1.98 -17.57 -2.26
CA SER A 43 -1.80 -17.13 -0.86
C SER A 43 -1.45 -15.65 -0.73
N CYS A 44 -1.30 -14.93 -1.85
CA CYS A 44 -0.94 -13.53 -1.86
C CYS A 44 -2.18 -12.61 -1.88
N SER A 45 -2.05 -11.42 -1.30
CA SER A 45 -3.05 -10.36 -1.46
C SER A 45 -3.02 -9.80 -2.89
N ALA A 46 -4.10 -9.15 -3.32
CA ALA A 46 -4.17 -8.50 -4.63
C ALA A 46 -3.07 -7.44 -4.81
N PHE A 47 -2.72 -6.73 -3.74
CA PHE A 47 -1.64 -5.75 -3.76
C PHE A 47 -0.27 -6.42 -3.92
N THR A 48 -0.02 -7.53 -3.23
CA THR A 48 1.22 -8.31 -3.41
C THR A 48 1.33 -8.87 -4.83
N LEU A 49 0.23 -9.38 -5.40
CA LEU A 49 0.20 -9.83 -6.79
C LEU A 49 0.50 -8.68 -7.76
N LEU A 50 0.02 -7.46 -7.47
CA LEU A 50 0.33 -6.28 -8.28
C LEU A 50 1.83 -5.99 -8.26
N GLN A 51 2.49 -6.03 -7.09
CA GLN A 51 3.95 -5.87 -7.00
C GLN A 51 4.70 -6.95 -7.78
N LEU A 52 4.29 -8.22 -7.65
CA LEU A 52 4.89 -9.33 -8.39
C LEU A 52 4.77 -9.13 -9.90
N SER A 53 3.61 -8.67 -10.38
CA SER A 53 3.38 -8.39 -11.80
C SER A 53 4.27 -7.26 -12.36
N GLN A 54 4.70 -6.32 -11.50
CA GLN A 54 5.59 -5.24 -11.90
C GLN A 54 7.06 -5.66 -11.90
N SER A 55 7.42 -6.69 -11.14
CA SER A 55 8.79 -7.16 -11.02
C SER A 55 9.32 -7.89 -12.27
N HIS A 56 8.44 -8.60 -13.00
CA HIS A 56 8.86 -9.40 -14.16
C HIS A 56 7.73 -9.62 -15.18
N PRO A 57 8.00 -9.50 -16.50
CA PRO A 57 6.97 -9.65 -17.54
C PRO A 57 6.33 -11.04 -17.57
N THR A 58 7.11 -12.11 -17.34
CA THR A 58 6.57 -13.49 -17.27
C THR A 58 5.53 -13.66 -16.15
N LEU A 59 5.79 -13.08 -14.97
CA LEU A 59 4.83 -13.13 -13.85
C LEU A 59 3.57 -12.34 -14.20
N ARG A 60 3.73 -11.19 -14.87
CA ARG A 60 2.61 -10.39 -15.38
C ARG A 60 1.76 -11.17 -16.38
N THR A 61 2.35 -11.87 -17.33
CA THR A 61 1.60 -12.66 -18.31
C THR A 61 0.86 -13.82 -17.66
N GLU A 62 1.48 -14.48 -16.69
CA GLU A 62 0.85 -15.58 -15.94
C GLU A 62 -0.30 -15.12 -15.06
N LEU A 63 -0.15 -14.02 -14.35
CA LEU A 63 -1.22 -13.49 -13.49
C LEU A 63 -2.42 -13.01 -14.31
N ASN A 64 -2.19 -12.42 -15.48
CA ASN A 64 -3.27 -11.97 -16.36
C ASN A 64 -3.93 -13.11 -17.16
N SER A 65 -3.29 -14.29 -17.28
CA SER A 65 -3.91 -15.44 -17.97
C SER A 65 -4.85 -16.24 -17.08
N ILE A 66 -4.84 -16.03 -15.75
CA ILE A 66 -5.64 -16.77 -14.78
C ILE A 66 -6.44 -15.79 -13.90
N PRO A 67 -7.58 -15.27 -14.40
CA PRO A 67 -8.36 -14.26 -13.68
C PRO A 67 -8.92 -14.77 -12.35
N ASP A 68 -9.15 -16.07 -12.21
CA ASP A 68 -9.67 -16.69 -10.98
C ASP A 68 -8.77 -16.44 -9.76
N ILE A 69 -7.45 -16.34 -9.95
CA ILE A 69 -6.53 -16.01 -8.86
C ILE A 69 -6.76 -14.57 -8.42
N LEU A 70 -6.93 -13.64 -9.36
CA LEU A 70 -7.14 -12.23 -9.05
C LEU A 70 -8.48 -12.02 -8.33
N THR A 71 -9.56 -12.62 -8.84
CA THR A 71 -10.91 -12.44 -8.28
C THR A 71 -11.07 -13.04 -6.89
N THR A 72 -10.27 -14.05 -6.53
CA THR A 72 -10.27 -14.67 -5.20
C THR A 72 -9.27 -14.03 -4.23
N SER A 73 -8.37 -13.17 -4.72
CA SER A 73 -7.34 -12.53 -3.90
C SER A 73 -7.91 -11.45 -2.98
N TYR A 74 -7.39 -11.37 -1.75
CA TYR A 74 -7.80 -10.36 -0.78
C TYR A 74 -7.57 -8.94 -1.31
N GLY A 75 -8.59 -8.10 -1.21
CA GLY A 75 -8.53 -6.69 -1.58
C GLY A 75 -8.63 -6.41 -3.08
N TYR A 76 -8.92 -7.43 -3.91
CA TYR A 76 -9.19 -7.25 -5.33
C TYR A 76 -10.64 -6.80 -5.58
N THR A 77 -10.79 -5.80 -6.45
CA THR A 77 -12.09 -5.38 -7.00
C THR A 77 -12.08 -5.57 -8.51
N PRO A 78 -13.07 -6.30 -9.06
CA PRO A 78 -13.20 -6.47 -10.51
C PRO A 78 -13.33 -5.11 -11.22
N ALA A 79 -12.56 -4.93 -12.30
CA ALA A 79 -12.68 -3.78 -13.20
C ALA A 79 -12.89 -4.26 -14.64
N PRO A 80 -13.46 -3.43 -15.54
CA PRO A 80 -13.85 -3.85 -16.89
C PRO A 80 -12.69 -4.41 -17.75
N LEU A 81 -11.46 -3.99 -17.47
CA LEU A 81 -10.29 -4.39 -18.28
C LEU A 81 -9.65 -5.70 -17.85
N HIS A 82 -10.09 -6.34 -16.75
CA HIS A 82 -9.52 -7.57 -16.14
C HIS A 82 -8.01 -7.55 -15.84
N GLN A 83 -7.28 -6.50 -16.24
CA GLN A 83 -5.86 -6.34 -15.99
C GLN A 83 -5.64 -5.89 -14.55
N LEU A 84 -4.71 -6.56 -13.86
CA LEU A 84 -4.32 -6.19 -12.51
C LEU A 84 -3.64 -4.81 -12.53
N SER A 85 -4.30 -3.83 -11.94
CA SER A 85 -3.82 -2.44 -11.84
C SER A 85 -4.05 -1.89 -10.43
N PHE A 86 -3.46 -0.74 -10.14
CA PHE A 86 -3.67 -0.04 -8.87
C PHE A 86 -5.15 0.30 -8.60
N ARG A 87 -5.97 0.43 -9.66
CA ARG A 87 -7.42 0.68 -9.55
C ARG A 87 -8.21 -0.53 -9.08
N ASN A 88 -7.62 -1.73 -9.17
CA ASN A 88 -8.24 -2.97 -8.72
C ASN A 88 -7.99 -3.25 -7.24
N ILE A 89 -7.22 -2.41 -6.55
CA ILE A 89 -6.92 -2.59 -5.14
C ILE A 89 -7.92 -1.75 -4.34
N GLU A 90 -8.74 -2.41 -3.54
CA GLU A 90 -9.70 -1.77 -2.62
C GLU A 90 -9.26 -1.90 -1.16
N LYS A 91 -8.50 -2.95 -0.83
CA LYS A 91 -8.01 -3.20 0.53
C LYS A 91 -6.55 -3.66 0.52
N VAL A 92 -5.86 -3.39 1.62
CA VAL A 92 -4.50 -3.85 1.91
C VAL A 92 -4.52 -4.68 3.18
N ALA A 93 -3.77 -5.78 3.19
CA ALA A 93 -3.85 -6.82 4.21
C ALA A 93 -3.11 -6.44 5.50
N SER A 94 -1.98 -5.73 5.38
CA SER A 94 -1.10 -5.46 6.52
C SER A 94 -0.72 -3.97 6.66
N PRO A 95 -0.19 -3.55 7.82
CA PRO A 95 0.43 -2.24 7.98
C PRO A 95 1.55 -1.98 6.96
N LEU A 96 2.38 -3.00 6.69
CA LEU A 96 3.45 -2.91 5.71
C LEU A 96 2.90 -2.67 4.30
N GLU A 97 1.88 -3.41 3.89
CA GLU A 97 1.23 -3.17 2.59
C GLU A 97 0.62 -1.77 2.52
N ALA A 98 0.05 -1.28 3.62
CA ALA A 98 -0.52 0.06 3.65
C ALA A 98 0.54 1.15 3.42
N ILE A 99 1.73 0.99 4.02
CA ILE A 99 2.88 1.88 3.82
C ILE A 99 3.34 1.84 2.36
N LEU A 100 3.56 0.64 1.82
CA LEU A 100 4.00 0.46 0.44
C LEU A 100 2.99 1.03 -0.57
N PHE A 101 1.70 0.76 -0.35
CA PHE A 101 0.62 1.29 -1.18
C PHE A 101 0.61 2.82 -1.18
N TYR A 102 0.76 3.43 0.00
CA TYR A 102 0.75 4.89 0.13
C TYR A 102 1.90 5.53 -0.65
N HIS A 103 3.12 5.01 -0.50
CA HIS A 103 4.30 5.49 -1.25
C HIS A 103 4.15 5.34 -2.75
N GLN A 104 3.70 4.17 -3.23
CA GLN A 104 3.55 3.92 -4.66
C GLN A 104 2.51 4.85 -5.31
N ARG A 105 1.45 5.19 -4.57
CA ARG A 105 0.45 6.16 -5.03
C ARG A 105 1.02 7.57 -5.13
N GLU A 106 1.77 8.02 -4.13
CA GLU A 106 2.37 9.37 -4.14
C GLU A 106 3.32 9.54 -5.32
N TRP A 107 4.13 8.52 -5.63
CA TRP A 107 4.98 8.54 -6.81
C TRP A 107 4.19 8.77 -8.10
N THR A 108 3.08 8.03 -8.26
CA THR A 108 2.22 8.13 -9.45
C THR A 108 1.61 9.53 -9.59
N ARG A 109 1.26 10.18 -8.47
CA ARG A 109 0.74 11.56 -8.47
C ARG A 109 1.82 12.61 -8.75
N ALA A 110 3.02 12.43 -8.20
CA ALA A 110 4.14 13.33 -8.44
C ALA A 110 4.56 13.33 -9.92
N SER A 111 4.43 12.18 -10.61
CA SER A 111 4.70 12.09 -12.05
C SER A 111 3.64 12.76 -12.94
N SER A 112 2.44 13.03 -12.43
CA SER A 112 1.41 13.80 -13.14
C SER A 112 1.48 15.27 -12.70
N SER A 113 2.51 15.98 -13.13
CA SER A 113 2.94 17.28 -12.61
C SER A 113 2.01 18.48 -12.88
N GLU A 114 0.77 18.30 -13.35
CA GLU A 114 -0.07 19.45 -13.78
C GLU A 114 -1.50 19.53 -13.21
N GLU A 115 -2.03 18.55 -12.44
CA GLU A 115 -3.45 18.62 -12.00
C GLU A 115 -3.73 18.38 -10.51
N SER A 116 -2.72 18.11 -9.67
CA SER A 116 -2.98 17.51 -8.34
C SER A 116 -3.16 18.48 -7.15
N GLU A 117 -3.05 19.80 -7.32
CA GLU A 117 -3.25 20.74 -6.20
C GLU A 117 -4.73 21.13 -5.94
N ALA A 118 -5.63 20.91 -6.90
CA ALA A 118 -7.02 21.34 -6.78
C ALA A 118 -7.91 20.45 -5.88
N TYR A 119 -7.43 19.29 -5.41
CA TYR A 119 -8.27 18.30 -4.71
C TYR A 119 -8.15 18.26 -3.18
N TYR A 120 -7.30 19.09 -2.57
CA TYR A 120 -7.03 19.02 -1.13
C TYR A 120 -7.78 20.05 -0.26
N TYR A 121 -8.62 20.93 -0.84
CA TYR A 121 -9.30 21.99 -0.07
C TYR A 121 -10.84 22.02 -0.10
N ASN A 122 -11.54 20.99 -0.58
CA ASN A 122 -13.00 20.96 -0.45
C ASN A 122 -13.44 20.27 0.85
N GLY A 123 -13.31 21.03 1.94
CA GLY A 123 -13.99 20.75 3.20
C GLY A 123 -15.52 20.81 3.06
N ASP A 124 -16.18 19.92 3.79
CA ASP A 124 -17.50 20.12 4.42
C ASP A 124 -18.70 20.52 3.54
N SER A 125 -18.80 19.99 2.32
CA SER A 125 -20.11 19.92 1.65
C SER A 125 -20.87 18.68 2.12
N PRO A 126 -22.01 18.81 2.85
CA PRO A 126 -22.87 17.71 3.31
C PRO A 126 -23.62 17.13 2.11
N GLY A 127 -22.91 16.31 1.35
CA GLY A 127 -23.35 15.63 0.14
C GLY A 127 -22.22 14.83 -0.51
N HIS A 128 -21.12 14.63 0.23
CA HIS A 128 -19.88 14.02 -0.25
C HIS A 128 -20.15 12.62 -0.80
N ARG A 129 -20.24 12.53 -2.12
CA ARG A 129 -19.95 11.30 -2.85
C ARG A 129 -18.67 10.75 -2.26
N ARG A 130 -18.70 9.52 -1.74
CA ARG A 130 -17.52 8.78 -1.26
C ARG A 130 -16.41 9.04 -2.26
N SER A 131 -15.38 9.77 -1.84
CA SER A 131 -14.25 10.09 -2.70
C SER A 131 -13.73 8.76 -3.25
N ILE A 132 -13.87 8.59 -4.55
CA ILE A 132 -13.50 7.36 -5.23
C ILE A 132 -12.04 7.07 -4.88
N GLY A 133 -11.80 5.93 -4.23
CA GLY A 133 -10.56 5.20 -4.39
C GLY A 133 -9.35 5.64 -3.56
N VAL A 134 -9.52 6.18 -2.34
CA VAL A 134 -8.41 6.20 -1.38
C VAL A 134 -8.44 4.94 -0.53
N VAL A 135 -7.65 3.93 -0.90
CA VAL A 135 -7.46 2.70 -0.12
C VAL A 135 -6.75 3.02 1.20
N VAL A 136 -5.63 3.75 1.13
CA VAL A 136 -4.84 4.17 2.30
C VAL A 136 -4.77 5.70 2.34
N CYS A 137 -5.36 6.31 3.37
CA CYS A 137 -5.20 7.74 3.64
C CYS A 137 -3.93 8.01 4.46
N ARG A 138 -3.57 9.30 4.59
CA ARG A 138 -2.38 9.73 5.33
C ARG A 138 -2.40 9.30 6.81
N GLY A 139 -3.57 9.34 7.47
CA GLY A 139 -3.71 8.87 8.86
C GLY A 139 -3.50 7.36 9.00
N CYS A 140 -4.15 6.58 8.14
CA CYS A 140 -3.99 5.13 8.07
C CYS A 140 -2.52 4.72 7.71
N TYR A 141 -1.76 5.56 6.97
CA TYR A 141 -0.32 5.40 6.71
C TYR A 141 0.53 5.57 7.98
N TYR A 142 0.41 6.71 8.69
CA TYR A 142 1.19 6.94 9.91
C TYR A 142 0.86 5.92 11.00
N ALA A 143 -0.43 5.60 11.17
CA ALA A 143 -0.86 4.57 12.10
C ALA A 143 -0.22 3.19 11.78
N SER A 144 0.03 2.89 10.50
CA SER A 144 0.73 1.67 10.09
C SER A 144 2.22 1.73 10.42
N ILE A 145 2.85 2.90 10.35
CA ILE A 145 4.24 3.11 10.82
C ILE A 145 4.33 2.88 12.32
N ASP A 146 3.40 3.44 13.10
CA ASP A 146 3.41 3.27 14.56
C ASP A 146 3.28 1.80 14.98
N VAL A 147 2.48 1.01 14.24
CA VAL A 147 2.41 -0.44 14.47
C VAL A 147 3.75 -1.13 14.20
N LEU A 148 4.42 -0.82 13.08
CA LEU A 148 5.71 -1.43 12.76
C LEU A 148 6.83 -1.01 13.72
N GLU A 149 6.75 0.20 14.27
CA GLU A 149 7.71 0.72 15.26
C GLU A 149 7.36 0.32 16.70
N GLY A 150 6.34 -0.52 16.90
CA GLY A 150 5.93 -1.02 18.22
C GLY A 150 5.23 0.01 19.12
N ARG A 151 4.87 1.18 18.59
CA ARG A 151 4.09 2.22 19.30
C ARG A 151 2.59 1.99 19.26
N GLY A 152 2.12 1.15 18.34
CA GLY A 152 0.71 0.80 18.17
C GLY A 152 0.50 -0.70 18.01
N THR A 153 -0.72 -1.15 18.24
CA THR A 153 -1.15 -2.52 17.99
C THR A 153 -2.19 -2.56 16.87
N PHE A 154 -2.10 -3.58 16.01
CA PHE A 154 -3.01 -3.81 14.90
C PHE A 154 -3.97 -4.94 15.25
N TYR A 155 -5.27 -4.66 15.18
CA TYR A 155 -6.33 -5.64 15.37
C TYR A 155 -7.08 -5.84 14.06
N GLU A 156 -7.03 -7.06 13.51
CA GLU A 156 -7.71 -7.42 12.26
C GLU A 156 -9.23 -7.52 12.41
N ASP A 157 -9.70 -7.88 13.61
CA ASP A 157 -11.11 -8.15 13.88
C ASP A 157 -11.59 -7.43 15.13
N VAL A 158 -11.89 -6.14 15.01
CA VAL A 158 -12.96 -5.61 15.85
C VAL A 158 -14.24 -5.95 15.11
N LYS A 159 -14.81 -7.15 15.38
CA LYS A 159 -16.24 -7.38 15.12
C LYS A 159 -16.93 -6.17 15.72
N VAL A 160 -17.47 -5.31 14.87
CA VAL A 160 -18.25 -4.16 15.31
C VAL A 160 -19.36 -4.78 16.12
N TRP A 161 -19.27 -4.72 17.45
CA TRP A 161 -20.39 -5.08 18.29
C TRP A 161 -21.49 -4.12 17.89
N GLU A 162 -22.48 -4.61 17.15
CA GLU A 162 -23.75 -3.93 16.90
C GLU A 162 -24.60 -3.91 18.18
N GLY A 163 -23.96 -3.73 19.33
CA GLY A 163 -24.59 -3.54 20.62
C GLY A 163 -24.70 -2.05 20.89
N VAL A 164 -25.88 -1.50 20.60
CA VAL A 164 -26.52 -0.39 21.32
C VAL A 164 -25.55 0.68 21.84
N TRP A 165 -25.42 1.79 21.10
CA TRP A 165 -24.81 3.05 21.56
C TRP A 165 -25.68 3.76 22.64
N GLY A 166 -26.13 3.01 23.64
CA GLY A 166 -27.01 3.47 24.71
C GLY A 166 -26.32 3.35 26.06
N GLY A 167 -25.64 4.42 26.48
CA GLY A 167 -25.62 4.76 27.90
C GLY A 167 -24.45 4.29 28.77
N LEU A 168 -23.20 4.21 28.26
CA LEU A 168 -22.03 4.20 29.16
C LEU A 168 -21.44 5.59 29.29
N SER A 169 -22.10 6.42 30.09
CA SER A 169 -21.52 7.65 30.59
C SER A 169 -20.61 7.33 31.78
N ARG A 170 -19.33 7.74 31.64
CA ARG A 170 -18.49 8.23 32.75
C ARG A 170 -17.85 7.15 33.64
N PHE A 171 -16.89 6.36 33.13
CA PHE A 171 -15.58 6.15 33.79
C PHE A 171 -14.52 5.32 32.99
N GLU A 172 -14.50 5.34 31.65
CA GLU A 172 -13.50 4.60 30.85
C GLU A 172 -12.93 5.45 29.69
N ARG A 173 -12.53 6.69 30.00
CA ARG A 173 -12.24 7.74 28.99
C ARG A 173 -10.76 8.06 28.75
N SER A 174 -9.87 7.07 28.83
CA SER A 174 -8.44 7.30 28.54
C SER A 174 -7.91 6.60 27.27
N TRP A 175 -8.53 5.53 26.77
CA TRP A 175 -7.98 4.75 25.64
C TRP A 175 -8.77 4.87 24.33
N GLU A 176 -9.98 5.45 24.34
CA GLU A 176 -10.84 5.54 23.14
C GLU A 176 -10.50 6.71 22.19
N ARG A 177 -9.60 7.62 22.58
CA ARG A 177 -9.47 8.93 21.92
C ARG A 177 -8.59 8.95 20.66
N MET A 178 -8.05 7.83 20.19
CA MET A 178 -7.24 7.78 18.96
C MET A 178 -7.66 6.68 17.98
N SER A 179 -8.93 6.26 18.03
CA SER A 179 -9.53 5.65 16.85
C SER A 179 -9.68 6.76 15.81
N VAL A 180 -8.77 6.90 14.85
CA VAL A 180 -8.98 7.84 13.73
C VAL A 180 -10.00 7.17 12.82
N PRO A 181 -11.26 7.64 12.73
CA PRO A 181 -12.19 7.14 11.72
C PRO A 181 -11.70 7.64 10.35
N CYS A 182 -10.69 7.00 9.77
CA CYS A 182 -10.36 7.24 8.37
C CYS A 182 -11.52 6.72 7.52
N GLY A 183 -12.24 7.60 6.83
CA GLY A 183 -13.29 7.23 5.85
C GLY A 183 -12.74 6.59 4.57
N CYS A 184 -11.55 5.97 4.63
CA CYS A 184 -10.94 5.30 3.49
C CYS A 184 -11.62 3.94 3.25
N ALA A 185 -11.65 3.53 1.98
CA ALA A 185 -12.34 2.32 1.52
C ALA A 185 -11.69 1.01 1.97
N SER A 186 -10.60 1.07 2.76
CA SER A 186 -9.90 -0.13 3.25
C SER A 186 -10.81 -1.12 3.97
N GLY A 187 -12.04 -0.74 4.35
CA GLY A 187 -13.05 -1.64 4.91
C GLY A 187 -12.67 -2.16 6.31
N ILE A 188 -11.48 -1.82 6.78
CA ILE A 188 -11.00 -2.12 8.11
C ILE A 188 -11.29 -0.85 8.92
N LYS A 189 -12.29 -0.92 9.81
CA LYS A 189 -12.39 0.04 10.91
C LYS A 189 -11.19 -0.21 11.83
N ARG A 190 -10.02 0.32 11.45
CA ARG A 190 -8.76 0.12 12.18
C ARG A 190 -8.85 0.90 13.48
N ARG A 191 -8.94 0.19 14.61
CA ARG A 191 -8.67 0.77 15.92
C ARG A 191 -7.19 0.55 16.19
N VAL A 192 -6.40 1.61 16.12
CA VAL A 192 -5.02 1.58 16.61
C VAL A 192 -5.07 1.91 18.09
N VAL A 193 -4.62 0.97 18.92
CA VAL A 193 -4.44 1.19 20.35
C VAL A 193 -2.96 1.46 20.57
N TRP A 194 -2.68 2.63 21.13
CA TRP A 194 -1.35 3.05 21.53
C TRP A 194 -1.02 2.45 22.88
N VAL A 195 0.17 1.90 23.03
CA VAL A 195 0.66 1.41 24.34
C VAL A 195 1.44 2.54 24.97
N GLY A 196 0.94 3.09 26.07
CA GLY A 196 1.58 4.14 26.87
C GLY A 196 2.21 3.58 28.13
#